data_AF-A0ABD3GLZ8-F1
#
_entry.id   AF-A0ABD3GLZ8-F1
#
_cell.length_a   1.000
_cell.length_b   1.000
_cell.length_c   1.000
_cell.angle_alpha   90.00
_cell.angle_beta   90.00
_cell.angle_gamma   90.00
#
_symmetry.space_group_name_H-M   'P 1'
#
loop_
_entity.id
_entity.type
_entity.pdbx_description
1 polymer ?
#
loop_
_entity_poly.entity_id
_entity_poly.type
_entity_poly.pdbx_seq_one_letter_code
_entity_poly.pdbx_strand_id
1 'polypeptide(L)'
;MSDASATVHHDGDFTEDFAVTRGVRQGCPLAPFLFALSTEPLMRLLQQAAEENRIQGIKINDSHQLLFLLFADDTETIPRWLFETRCKVATEGEIYTYLGTPIGIGVAEDQIEAFLLEKLARRVSHWSNRMLSWEGRSTVLKHALATMPTYYLMTLGLTANGYTKLDRICWRFLWGQNKDGSYKKPLISWSRICQEKEDGGLGIRSFKDQAQVFKMSLTSRLLDGVDCEWAHLARELLKANFEKKRKNRGKSRTAEEMLLLEDAVERY
;
A
#
# COMPACT_ATOMS: atom_id res chain seq x y z
N MET A 1 14.65 6.15 39.50
CA MET A 1 15.73 5.53 38.73
C MET A 1 15.24 4.15 38.32
N SER A 2 15.35 3.77 37.05
CA SER A 2 14.90 2.47 36.57
C SER A 2 15.96 1.42 36.87
N ASP A 3 15.65 0.42 37.70
CA ASP A 3 16.55 -0.67 38.09
C ASP A 3 16.67 -1.76 37.00
N ALA A 4 16.48 -1.40 35.73
CA ALA A 4 16.54 -2.35 34.63
C ALA A 4 17.99 -2.54 34.14
N SER A 5 18.52 -3.75 34.23
CA SER A 5 19.77 -4.17 33.58
C SER A 5 19.49 -5.10 32.40
N ALA A 6 20.43 -5.17 31.47
CA ALA A 6 20.41 -6.12 30.36
C ALA A 6 21.80 -6.69 30.08
N THR A 7 21.83 -7.85 29.45
CA THR A 7 23.04 -8.50 28.92
C THR A 7 22.85 -8.79 27.44
N VAL A 8 23.94 -8.84 26.69
CA VAL A 8 23.93 -9.31 25.30
C VAL A 8 24.42 -10.76 25.29
N HIS A 9 23.61 -11.64 24.71
CA HIS A 9 24.00 -13.02 24.45
C HIS A 9 24.57 -13.13 23.04
N HIS A 10 25.81 -13.59 22.92
CA HIS A 10 26.51 -13.76 21.65
C HIS A 10 27.27 -15.09 21.66
N ASP A 11 26.96 -15.98 20.71
CA ASP A 11 27.62 -17.29 20.52
C ASP A 11 27.69 -18.20 21.77
N GLY A 12 26.71 -18.10 22.68
CA GLY A 12 26.65 -18.93 23.89
C GLY A 12 27.19 -18.23 25.15
N ASP A 13 27.88 -17.10 24.97
CA ASP A 13 28.41 -16.28 26.05
C ASP A 13 27.54 -15.06 26.30
N PHE A 14 27.52 -14.61 27.55
CA PHE A 14 26.84 -13.39 27.97
C PHE A 14 27.88 -12.30 28.26
N THR A 15 27.60 -11.08 27.82
CA THR A 15 28.35 -9.90 28.27
C THR A 15 28.06 -9.59 29.73
N GLU A 16 28.86 -8.71 30.33
CA GLU A 16 28.52 -8.09 31.60
C GLU A 16 27.19 -7.32 31.53
N ASP A 17 26.52 -7.24 32.67
CA ASP A 17 25.31 -6.45 32.85
C ASP A 17 25.59 -4.96 32.60
N PHE A 18 24.74 -4.32 31.80
CA PHE A 18 24.72 -2.88 31.65
C PHE A 18 23.33 -2.33 31.99
N ALA A 19 23.29 -1.13 32.57
CA ALA A 19 22.04 -0.46 32.92
C ALA A 19 21.31 0.01 31.65
N VAL A 20 20.02 -0.31 31.54
CA VAL A 20 19.16 0.15 30.47
C VAL A 20 18.58 1.51 30.85
N THR A 21 19.10 2.56 30.22
CA THR A 21 18.67 3.95 30.47
C THR A 21 17.59 4.43 29.52
N ARG A 22 17.44 3.80 28.34
CA ARG A 22 16.48 4.17 27.31
C ARG A 22 16.13 2.99 26.40
N GLY A 23 14.97 3.08 25.76
CA GLY A 23 14.51 2.13 24.75
C GLY A 23 13.81 0.90 25.34
N VAL A 24 13.12 0.18 24.47
CA VAL A 24 12.48 -1.10 24.80
C VAL A 24 13.09 -2.18 23.89
N ARG A 25 13.25 -3.39 24.40
CA ARG A 25 13.81 -4.52 23.65
C ARG A 25 12.97 -4.83 22.40
N GLN A 26 13.61 -4.86 21.23
CA GLN A 26 12.99 -5.34 19.99
C GLN A 26 12.64 -6.83 20.11
N GLY A 27 11.43 -7.19 19.68
CA GLY A 27 10.87 -8.54 19.89
C GLY A 27 10.19 -8.75 21.24
N CYS A 28 10.18 -7.74 22.13
CA CYS A 28 9.33 -7.77 23.32
C CYS A 28 7.86 -7.62 22.92
N PRO A 29 6.94 -8.52 23.34
CA PRO A 29 5.53 -8.45 22.98
C PRO A 29 4.81 -7.21 23.53
N LEU A 30 5.35 -6.57 24.58
CA LEU A 30 4.79 -5.35 25.16
C LEU A 30 5.29 -4.06 24.51
N ALA A 31 6.42 -4.11 23.78
CA ALA A 31 7.01 -2.92 23.17
C ALA A 31 6.05 -2.14 22.25
N PRO A 32 5.22 -2.79 21.40
CA PRO A 32 4.27 -2.06 20.55
C PRO A 32 3.23 -1.25 21.34
N PHE A 33 2.74 -1.79 22.46
CA PHE A 33 1.77 -1.10 23.32
C PHE A 33 2.41 0.10 24.03
N LEU A 34 3.62 -0.07 24.55
CA LEU A 34 4.38 1.03 25.16
C LEU A 34 4.66 2.13 24.14
N PHE A 35 4.96 1.76 22.90
CA PHE A 35 5.14 2.73 21.81
C PHE A 35 3.85 3.51 21.54
N ALA A 36 2.71 2.82 21.38
CA ALA A 36 1.42 3.47 21.15
C ALA A 36 1.03 4.45 22.28
N LEU A 37 1.29 4.08 23.54
CA LEU A 37 1.10 4.99 24.68
C LEU A 37 2.04 6.19 24.61
N SER A 38 3.30 5.97 24.24
CA SER A 38 4.29 7.05 24.13
C SER A 38 4.02 8.04 23.00
N THR A 39 3.24 7.64 21.98
CA THR A 39 2.83 8.53 20.89
C THR A 39 1.65 9.44 21.23
N GLU A 40 0.90 9.16 22.31
CA GLU A 40 -0.28 9.97 22.68
C GLU A 40 0.06 11.46 22.93
N PRO A 41 1.12 11.82 23.68
CA PRO A 41 1.50 13.22 23.85
C PRO A 41 1.80 13.92 22.52
N LEU A 42 2.45 13.22 21.58
CA LEU A 42 2.72 13.76 20.24
C LEU A 42 1.42 14.03 19.48
N MET A 43 0.46 13.09 19.51
CA MET A 43 -0.85 13.28 18.89
C MET A 43 -1.58 14.52 19.43
N ARG A 44 -1.57 14.71 20.75
CA ARG A 44 -2.17 15.89 21.40
C ARG A 44 -1.48 17.19 20.99
N LEU A 45 -0.15 17.19 20.91
CA LEU A 45 0.62 18.36 20.46
C LEU A 45 0.33 18.71 18.99
N LEU A 46 0.15 17.70 18.13
CA LEU A 46 -0.25 17.93 16.73
C LEU A 46 -1.68 18.49 16.64
N GLN A 47 -2.61 17.96 17.43
CA GLN A 47 -3.98 18.50 17.50
C GLN A 47 -3.99 19.96 17.97
N GLN A 48 -3.28 20.27 19.06
CA GLN A 48 -3.14 21.65 19.54
C GLN A 48 -2.50 22.56 18.48
N ALA A 49 -1.47 22.09 17.77
CA ALA A 49 -0.87 22.83 16.67
C ALA A 49 -1.87 23.09 15.52
N ALA A 50 -2.83 22.20 15.29
CA ALA A 50 -3.89 22.41 14.31
C ALA A 50 -4.90 23.47 14.76
N GLU A 51 -5.32 23.45 16.03
CA GLU A 51 -6.18 24.47 16.64
C GLU A 51 -5.55 25.87 16.57
N GLU A 52 -4.23 25.94 16.78
CA GLU A 52 -3.42 27.15 16.66
C GLU A 52 -3.08 27.52 15.20
N ASN A 53 -3.66 26.84 14.20
CA ASN A 53 -3.42 27.06 12.76
C ASN A 53 -1.94 26.93 12.32
N ARG A 54 -1.11 26.19 13.06
CA ARG A 54 0.30 25.92 12.72
C ARG A 54 0.45 24.76 11.74
N ILE A 55 -0.45 23.79 11.80
CA ILE A 55 -0.58 22.71 10.81
C ILE A 55 -1.99 22.70 10.21
N GLN A 56 -2.16 22.08 9.05
CA GLN A 56 -3.46 21.98 8.40
C GLN A 56 -3.66 20.56 7.88
N GLY A 57 -4.82 19.95 8.17
CA GLY A 57 -5.16 18.65 7.62
C GLY A 57 -5.67 18.72 6.18
N ILE A 58 -5.74 17.55 5.53
CA ILE A 58 -6.54 17.40 4.31
C ILE A 58 -8.00 17.44 4.72
N LYS A 59 -8.71 18.48 4.27
CA LYS A 59 -10.16 18.58 4.47
C LYS A 59 -10.86 17.46 3.71
N ILE A 60 -11.59 16.61 4.43
CA ILE A 60 -12.40 15.53 3.85
C ILE A 60 -13.82 16.07 3.59
N ASN A 61 -14.41 16.72 4.59
CA ASN A 61 -15.69 17.41 4.51
C ASN A 61 -15.69 18.60 5.49
N ASP A 62 -16.85 19.22 5.74
CA ASP A 62 -16.95 20.39 6.63
C ASP A 62 -16.69 20.07 8.11
N SER A 63 -16.81 18.81 8.51
CA SER A 63 -16.66 18.36 9.90
C SER A 63 -15.39 17.55 10.17
N HIS A 64 -14.71 17.03 9.14
CA HIS A 64 -13.58 16.11 9.26
C HIS A 64 -12.39 16.56 8.42
N GLN A 65 -11.21 16.46 9.02
CA GLN A 65 -9.92 16.67 8.36
C GLN A 65 -8.92 15.58 8.79
N LEU A 66 -8.08 15.16 7.86
CA LEU A 66 -6.97 14.26 8.12
C LEU A 66 -5.74 15.09 8.51
N LEU A 67 -5.43 15.16 9.81
CA LEU A 67 -4.32 15.97 10.34
C LEU A 67 -2.95 15.29 10.15
N PHE A 68 -2.87 13.99 10.44
CA PHE A 68 -1.65 13.22 10.38
C PHE A 68 -1.93 11.73 10.16
N LEU A 69 -0.94 11.02 9.63
CA LEU A 69 -0.90 9.56 9.53
C LEU A 69 0.18 9.04 10.48
N LEU A 70 -0.18 8.13 11.38
CA LEU A 70 0.73 7.52 12.34
C LEU A 70 0.74 6.01 12.14
N PHE A 71 1.94 5.47 11.94
CA PHE A 71 2.16 4.04 12.02
C PHE A 71 3.52 3.77 12.64
N ALA A 72 3.52 3.26 13.88
CA ALA A 72 4.74 3.20 14.68
C ALA A 72 5.47 4.56 14.65
N ASP A 73 6.76 4.58 14.35
CA ASP A 73 7.58 5.79 14.27
C ASP A 73 7.37 6.61 13.00
N ASP A 74 6.77 6.03 11.95
CA ASP A 74 6.44 6.75 10.72
C ASP A 74 5.25 7.69 10.95
N THR A 75 5.55 8.99 11.03
CA THR A 75 4.57 10.07 11.22
C THR A 75 4.59 11.03 10.04
N GLU A 76 3.47 11.14 9.32
CA GLU A 76 3.31 12.07 8.21
C GLU A 76 2.26 13.12 8.57
N THR A 77 2.54 14.41 8.29
CA THR A 77 1.61 15.51 8.53
C THR A 77 1.71 16.53 7.41
N ILE A 78 0.73 17.43 7.30
CA ILE A 78 0.76 18.51 6.32
C ILE A 78 0.98 19.84 7.06
N PRO A 79 2.22 20.34 7.09
CA PRO A 79 2.51 21.59 7.76
C PRO A 79 1.97 22.78 6.95
N ARG A 80 1.47 23.82 7.64
CA ARG A 80 1.19 25.12 7.01
C ARG A 80 2.45 25.98 6.91
N TRP A 81 3.41 25.75 7.82
CA TRP A 81 4.70 26.45 7.88
C TRP A 81 5.84 25.44 8.01
N LEU A 82 6.91 25.63 7.22
CA LEU A 82 8.18 24.96 7.50
C LEU A 82 8.80 25.61 8.74
N PHE A 83 8.69 24.96 9.88
CA PHE A 83 9.67 25.18 10.94
C PHE A 83 10.95 24.42 10.58
N GLU A 84 12.09 24.82 11.14
CA GLU A 84 13.32 24.01 11.11
C GLU A 84 13.07 22.67 11.81
N THR A 85 12.51 21.73 11.06
CA THR A 85 12.32 20.36 11.49
C THR A 85 13.44 19.52 10.89
N ARG A 86 13.86 18.49 11.62
CA ARG A 86 14.74 17.45 11.05
C ARG A 86 13.95 16.49 10.14
N CYS A 87 12.70 16.82 9.83
CA CYS A 87 11.81 16.01 9.01
C CYS A 87 12.11 16.26 7.53
N LYS A 88 11.91 15.22 6.73
CA LYS A 88 11.89 15.38 5.27
C LYS A 88 10.55 15.99 4.88
N VAL A 89 10.58 16.98 4.01
CA VAL A 89 9.37 17.60 3.46
C VAL A 89 9.21 17.10 2.04
N ALA A 90 8.08 16.46 1.75
CA ALA A 90 7.75 16.06 0.39
C ALA A 90 7.38 17.30 -0.44
N THR A 91 8.01 17.46 -1.61
CA THR A 91 7.66 18.52 -2.54
C THR A 91 6.71 18.03 -3.62
N GLU A 92 6.00 18.95 -4.28
CA GLU A 92 5.10 18.60 -5.38
C GLU A 92 5.89 17.99 -6.54
N GLY A 93 5.38 16.89 -7.11
CA GLY A 93 6.03 16.10 -8.14
C GLY A 93 6.97 15.01 -7.62
N GLU A 94 7.28 14.98 -6.32
CA GLU A 94 8.10 13.93 -5.74
C GLU A 94 7.28 12.73 -5.27
N ILE A 95 7.81 11.53 -5.53
CA ILE A 95 7.29 10.26 -5.00
C ILE A 95 8.06 9.91 -3.74
N TYR A 96 7.36 9.73 -2.64
CA TYR A 96 7.88 9.17 -1.40
C TYR A 96 7.18 7.84 -1.10
N THR A 97 7.76 7.03 -0.22
CA THR A 97 7.20 5.72 0.14
C THR A 97 6.67 5.77 1.56
N TYR A 98 5.38 5.54 1.73
CA TYR A 98 4.75 5.39 3.04
C TYR A 98 4.24 3.95 3.19
N LEU A 99 4.71 3.25 4.23
CA LEU A 99 4.40 1.83 4.48
C LEU A 99 4.61 0.92 3.26
N GLY A 100 5.60 1.24 2.42
CA GLY A 100 5.90 0.48 1.21
C GLY A 100 5.04 0.82 -0.02
N THR A 101 4.06 1.72 0.11
CA THR A 101 3.26 2.28 -1.00
C THR A 101 3.86 3.61 -1.46
N PRO A 102 4.18 3.76 -2.76
CA PRO A 102 4.57 5.04 -3.30
C PRO A 102 3.37 5.99 -3.30
N ILE A 103 3.57 7.17 -2.72
CA ILE A 103 2.60 8.27 -2.69
C ILE A 103 3.33 9.56 -3.09
N GLY A 104 2.59 10.52 -3.64
CA GLY A 104 3.16 11.76 -4.13
C GLY A 104 2.11 12.84 -4.29
N ILE A 105 2.52 14.09 -4.10
CA ILE A 105 1.65 15.25 -4.27
C ILE A 105 1.82 15.73 -5.71
N GLY A 106 0.71 15.85 -6.47
CA GLY A 106 0.77 16.28 -7.88
C GLY A 106 1.45 15.28 -8.83
N VAL A 107 1.65 14.04 -8.41
CA VAL A 107 2.27 12.99 -9.22
C VAL A 107 1.22 12.28 -10.05
N ALA A 108 1.53 12.05 -11.34
CA ALA A 108 0.64 11.33 -12.24
C ALA A 108 0.59 9.82 -11.92
N GLU A 109 -0.57 9.20 -12.12
CA GLU A 109 -0.79 7.77 -11.79
C GLU A 109 0.26 6.86 -12.44
N ASP A 110 0.60 7.11 -13.71
CA ASP A 110 1.56 6.32 -14.48
C ASP A 110 2.99 6.36 -13.91
N GLN A 111 3.39 7.48 -13.29
CA GLN A 111 4.66 7.60 -12.59
C GLN A 111 4.68 6.73 -11.32
N ILE A 112 3.58 6.71 -10.57
CA ILE A 112 3.43 5.84 -9.39
C ILE A 112 3.44 4.36 -9.81
N GLU A 113 2.78 4.03 -10.92
CA GLU A 113 2.82 2.66 -11.48
C GLU A 113 4.22 2.24 -11.92
N ALA A 114 4.99 3.16 -12.52
CA ALA A 114 6.36 2.89 -12.95
C ALA A 114 7.23 2.44 -11.78
N PHE A 115 7.07 3.06 -10.61
CA PHE A 115 7.77 2.65 -9.39
C PHE A 115 7.48 1.18 -9.01
N LEU A 116 6.20 0.76 -9.06
CA LEU A 116 5.82 -0.61 -8.77
C LEU A 116 6.38 -1.59 -9.82
N LEU A 117 6.28 -1.23 -11.10
CA LEU A 117 6.79 -2.02 -12.22
C LEU A 117 8.30 -2.22 -12.10
N GLU A 118 9.06 -1.18 -11.77
CA GLU A 118 10.50 -1.25 -11.54
C GLU A 118 10.86 -2.12 -10.34
N LYS A 119 10.11 -2.03 -9.24
CA LYS A 119 10.32 -2.87 -8.05
C LYS A 119 10.12 -4.35 -8.38
N LEU A 120 9.06 -4.68 -9.14
CA LEU A 120 8.82 -6.05 -9.62
C LEU A 120 9.91 -6.49 -10.61
N ALA A 121 10.27 -5.65 -11.58
CA ALA A 121 11.28 -5.95 -12.59
C ALA A 121 12.65 -6.22 -11.96
N ARG A 122 13.06 -5.43 -10.96
CA ARG A 122 14.29 -5.68 -10.19
C ARG A 122 14.27 -7.04 -9.51
N ARG A 123 13.14 -7.41 -8.88
CA ARG A 123 13.00 -8.74 -8.26
C ARG A 123 13.05 -9.87 -9.30
N VAL A 124 12.41 -9.68 -10.45
CA VAL A 124 12.46 -10.62 -11.58
C VAL A 124 13.88 -10.80 -12.09
N SER A 125 14.64 -9.71 -12.23
CA SER A 125 16.06 -9.76 -12.65
C SER A 125 16.89 -10.58 -11.66
N HIS A 126 16.74 -10.35 -10.36
CA HIS A 126 17.41 -11.12 -9.31
C HIS A 126 17.15 -12.63 -9.41
N TRP A 127 15.90 -13.03 -9.68
CA TRP A 127 15.55 -14.44 -9.84
C TRP A 127 15.94 -15.01 -11.20
N SER A 128 15.93 -14.19 -12.26
CA SER A 128 16.34 -14.60 -13.61
C SER A 128 17.82 -14.95 -13.68
N ASN A 129 18.67 -14.30 -12.87
CA ASN A 129 20.10 -14.60 -12.75
C ASN A 129 20.39 -15.95 -12.09
N ARG A 130 19.37 -16.63 -11.54
CA ARG A 130 19.49 -17.97 -10.98
C ARG A 130 19.09 -19.00 -12.05
N MET A 131 19.84 -20.09 -12.15
CA MET A 131 19.50 -21.21 -13.04
C MET A 131 18.30 -21.99 -12.46
N LEU A 132 17.09 -21.47 -12.70
CA LEU A 132 15.84 -22.10 -12.28
C LEU A 132 15.25 -22.96 -13.39
N SER A 133 14.72 -24.13 -13.02
CA SER A 133 13.84 -24.92 -13.89
C SER A 133 12.52 -24.18 -14.13
N TRP A 134 11.73 -24.68 -15.08
CA TRP A 134 10.38 -24.16 -15.33
C TRP A 134 9.50 -24.19 -14.08
N GLU A 135 9.54 -25.29 -13.34
CA GLU A 135 8.81 -25.50 -12.08
C GLU A 135 9.30 -24.54 -11.00
N GLY A 136 10.62 -24.37 -10.88
CA GLY A 136 11.23 -23.41 -9.97
C GLY A 136 10.74 -21.98 -10.25
N ARG A 137 10.66 -21.58 -11.52
CA ARG A 137 10.10 -20.28 -11.91
C ARG A 137 8.61 -20.17 -11.61
N SER A 138 7.83 -21.22 -11.83
CA SER A 138 6.40 -21.25 -11.47
C SER A 138 6.19 -21.01 -9.97
N THR A 139 6.98 -21.68 -9.13
CA THR A 139 6.93 -21.55 -7.67
C THR A 139 7.33 -20.13 -7.24
N VAL A 140 8.43 -19.60 -7.76
CA VAL A 140 8.87 -18.21 -7.48
C VAL A 140 7.81 -17.21 -7.93
N LEU A 141 7.23 -17.41 -9.11
CA LEU A 141 6.18 -16.55 -9.63
C LEU A 141 4.99 -16.47 -8.67
N LYS A 142 4.49 -17.62 -8.23
CA LYS A 142 3.32 -17.73 -7.36
C LYS A 142 3.54 -17.14 -5.98
N HIS A 143 4.65 -17.49 -5.34
CA HIS A 143 4.83 -17.22 -3.92
C HIS A 143 5.65 -15.96 -3.63
N ALA A 144 6.47 -15.50 -4.58
CA ALA A 144 7.33 -14.35 -4.38
C ALA A 144 7.00 -13.16 -5.28
N LEU A 145 6.67 -13.37 -6.56
CA LEU A 145 6.47 -12.26 -7.50
C LEU A 145 5.01 -11.76 -7.52
N ALA A 146 4.04 -12.68 -7.58
CA ALA A 146 2.62 -12.35 -7.63
C ALA A 146 2.11 -11.73 -6.32
N THR A 147 2.80 -11.95 -5.21
CA THR A 147 2.48 -11.41 -3.89
C THR A 147 3.02 -9.99 -3.67
N MET A 148 4.04 -9.56 -4.45
CA MET A 148 4.65 -8.23 -4.29
C MET A 148 3.71 -7.06 -4.51
N PRO A 149 2.89 -7.02 -5.58
CA PRO A 149 1.99 -5.88 -5.81
C PRO A 149 0.72 -5.95 -4.96
N THR A 150 0.45 -7.04 -4.24
CA THR A 150 -0.82 -7.25 -3.51
C THR A 150 -1.19 -6.08 -2.60
N TYR A 151 -0.25 -5.55 -1.83
CA TYR A 151 -0.49 -4.40 -0.96
C TYR A 151 -0.91 -3.15 -1.74
N TYR A 152 -0.23 -2.87 -2.86
CA TYR A 152 -0.53 -1.75 -3.73
C TYR A 152 -1.90 -1.91 -4.44
N LEU A 153 -2.22 -3.14 -4.87
CA LEU A 153 -3.49 -3.44 -5.52
C LEU A 153 -4.68 -3.28 -4.57
N MET A 154 -4.47 -3.50 -3.27
CA MET A 154 -5.48 -3.28 -2.24
C MET A 154 -5.73 -1.79 -1.97
N THR A 155 -4.71 -0.94 -2.10
CA THR A 155 -4.77 0.49 -1.71
C THR A 155 -5.13 1.42 -2.87
N LEU A 156 -4.33 1.45 -3.94
CA LEU A 156 -4.43 2.45 -5.01
C LEU A 156 -5.01 1.87 -6.32
N GLY A 157 -4.86 0.56 -6.52
CA GLY A 157 -5.19 -0.08 -7.79
C GLY A 157 -4.30 0.44 -8.94
N LEU A 158 -4.56 -0.03 -10.17
CA LEU A 158 -3.78 0.36 -11.36
C LEU A 158 -4.72 0.72 -12.51
N THR A 159 -4.16 1.45 -13.48
CA THR A 159 -4.70 1.59 -14.83
C THR A 159 -4.73 0.23 -15.53
N ALA A 160 -5.58 0.12 -16.57
CA ALA A 160 -5.66 -1.08 -17.41
C ALA A 160 -4.29 -1.45 -18.04
N ASN A 161 -3.48 -0.44 -18.37
CA ASN A 161 -2.14 -0.64 -18.90
C ASN A 161 -1.17 -1.13 -17.82
N GLY A 162 -1.24 -0.59 -16.60
CA GLY A 162 -0.45 -1.01 -15.45
C GLY A 162 -0.61 -2.50 -15.16
N TYR A 163 -1.86 -3.00 -15.10
CA TYR A 163 -2.13 -4.44 -14.95
C TYR A 163 -1.47 -5.28 -16.05
N THR A 164 -1.66 -4.86 -17.32
CA THR A 164 -1.12 -5.56 -18.48
C THR A 164 0.41 -5.60 -18.46
N LYS A 165 1.06 -4.53 -17.99
CA LYS A 165 2.53 -4.46 -17.86
C LYS A 165 3.03 -5.40 -16.76
N LEU A 166 2.39 -5.43 -15.58
CA LEU A 166 2.74 -6.38 -14.51
C LEU A 166 2.59 -7.83 -14.96
N ASP A 167 1.43 -8.17 -15.52
CA ASP A 167 1.15 -9.49 -16.06
C ASP A 167 2.20 -9.88 -17.10
N ARG A 168 2.60 -8.96 -17.98
CA ARG A 168 3.63 -9.20 -19.00
C ARG A 168 5.02 -9.46 -18.40
N ILE A 169 5.40 -8.75 -17.34
CA ILE A 169 6.68 -8.99 -16.63
C ILE A 169 6.70 -10.41 -16.06
N CYS A 170 5.65 -10.77 -15.34
CA CYS A 170 5.43 -12.10 -14.76
C CYS A 170 5.37 -13.21 -15.82
N TRP A 171 4.68 -12.95 -16.93
CA TRP A 171 4.56 -13.85 -18.06
C TRP A 171 5.93 -14.12 -18.70
N ARG A 172 6.73 -13.08 -18.98
CA ARG A 172 8.06 -13.25 -19.59
C ARG A 172 9.04 -13.99 -18.68
N PHE A 173 8.94 -13.79 -17.37
CA PHE A 173 9.80 -14.46 -16.40
C PHE A 173 9.71 -16.00 -16.47
N LEU A 174 8.51 -16.56 -16.63
CA LEU A 174 8.30 -18.01 -16.71
C LEU A 174 9.14 -18.66 -17.81
N TRP A 175 9.10 -18.10 -19.02
CA TRP A 175 9.85 -18.62 -20.17
C TRP A 175 11.34 -18.29 -20.09
N GLY A 176 11.70 -17.25 -19.34
CA GLY A 176 13.07 -16.83 -19.09
C GLY A 176 13.74 -16.19 -20.30
N GLN A 177 15.06 -16.09 -20.24
CA GLN A 177 15.87 -15.35 -21.21
C GLN A 177 16.73 -16.28 -22.08
N ASN A 178 17.06 -15.80 -23.26
CA ASN A 178 18.07 -16.32 -24.17
C ASN A 178 19.47 -15.92 -23.67
N LYS A 179 20.52 -16.48 -24.29
CA LYS A 179 21.92 -16.20 -23.90
C LYS A 179 22.35 -14.74 -24.11
N ASP A 180 21.68 -14.04 -25.02
CA ASP A 180 21.83 -12.62 -25.30
C ASP A 180 21.07 -11.71 -24.32
N GLY A 181 20.36 -12.29 -23.33
CA GLY A 181 19.52 -11.56 -22.38
C GLY A 181 18.12 -11.21 -22.90
N SER A 182 17.82 -11.50 -24.17
CA SER A 182 16.48 -11.29 -24.71
C SER A 182 15.48 -12.30 -24.11
N TYR A 183 14.22 -11.92 -23.93
CA TYR A 183 13.24 -12.86 -23.39
C TYR A 183 12.81 -13.88 -24.45
N LYS A 184 12.70 -15.15 -24.04
CA LYS A 184 12.12 -16.20 -24.87
C LYS A 184 10.66 -15.88 -25.18
N LYS A 185 10.23 -16.23 -26.40
CA LYS A 185 8.84 -16.08 -26.83
C LYS A 185 7.95 -17.01 -26.00
N PRO A 186 6.93 -16.48 -25.29
CA PRO A 186 6.02 -17.34 -24.56
C PRO A 186 5.17 -18.20 -25.50
N LEU A 187 4.92 -19.44 -25.08
CA LEU A 187 4.17 -20.43 -25.86
C LEU A 187 2.69 -20.50 -25.48
N ILE A 188 2.35 -20.09 -24.26
CA ILE A 188 1.00 -20.16 -23.69
C ILE A 188 0.57 -18.75 -23.31
N SER A 189 -0.67 -18.36 -23.61
CA SER A 189 -1.21 -17.05 -23.23
C SER A 189 -1.29 -16.89 -21.71
N TRP A 190 -1.16 -15.65 -21.22
CA TRP A 190 -1.32 -15.36 -19.79
C TRP A 190 -2.70 -15.79 -19.26
N SER A 191 -3.77 -15.55 -20.01
CA SER A 191 -5.12 -15.97 -19.65
C SER A 191 -5.27 -17.47 -19.40
N ARG A 192 -4.56 -18.31 -20.17
CA ARG A 192 -4.57 -19.77 -20.00
C ARG A 192 -3.74 -20.21 -18.80
N ILE A 193 -2.62 -19.53 -18.54
CA ILE A 193 -1.81 -19.77 -17.34
C ILE A 193 -2.59 -19.44 -16.07
N CYS A 194 -3.44 -18.42 -16.12
CA CYS A 194 -4.22 -17.99 -14.96
C CYS A 194 -5.32 -18.97 -14.55
N GLN A 195 -5.75 -19.84 -15.46
CA GLN A 195 -6.77 -20.86 -15.16
C GLN A 195 -6.29 -21.83 -14.07
N GLU A 196 -7.23 -22.56 -13.49
CA GLU A 196 -6.94 -23.56 -12.48
C GLU A 196 -6.08 -24.70 -13.05
N LYS A 197 -5.46 -25.47 -12.15
CA LYS A 197 -4.62 -26.61 -12.57
C LYS A 197 -5.42 -27.68 -13.30
N GLU A 198 -6.69 -27.84 -12.92
CA GLU A 198 -7.63 -28.79 -13.52
C GLU A 198 -7.92 -28.44 -14.99
N ASP A 199 -8.00 -27.14 -15.30
CA ASP A 199 -8.18 -26.61 -16.67
C ASP A 199 -6.86 -26.49 -17.46
N GLY A 200 -5.77 -27.06 -16.95
CA GLY A 200 -4.45 -27.03 -17.59
C GLY A 200 -3.71 -25.69 -17.45
N GLY A 201 -4.11 -24.86 -16.49
CA GLY A 201 -3.40 -23.64 -16.09
C GLY A 201 -2.44 -23.86 -14.91
N LEU A 202 -1.92 -22.76 -14.36
CA LEU A 202 -1.05 -22.76 -13.18
C LEU A 202 -1.77 -22.29 -11.92
N GLY A 203 -3.00 -21.80 -11.99
CA GLY A 203 -3.75 -21.23 -10.85
C GLY A 203 -3.19 -19.90 -10.36
N ILE A 204 -2.61 -19.10 -11.26
CA ILE A 204 -2.05 -17.79 -10.93
C ILE A 204 -3.10 -16.73 -11.22
N ARG A 205 -3.58 -16.00 -10.23
CA ARG A 205 -4.60 -14.96 -10.46
C ARG A 205 -4.00 -13.78 -11.23
N SER A 206 -4.69 -13.28 -12.25
CA SER A 206 -4.29 -12.05 -12.93
C SER A 206 -4.32 -10.87 -11.94
N PHE A 207 -3.44 -9.88 -12.13
CA PHE A 207 -3.41 -8.73 -11.20
C PHE A 207 -4.69 -7.89 -11.28
N LYS A 208 -5.33 -7.85 -12.45
CA LYS A 208 -6.61 -7.17 -12.63
C LYS A 208 -7.71 -7.83 -11.80
N ASP A 209 -7.84 -9.14 -11.87
CA ASP A 209 -8.87 -9.88 -11.14
C ASP A 209 -8.63 -9.81 -9.64
N GLN A 210 -7.37 -9.92 -9.19
CA GLN A 210 -7.00 -9.74 -7.78
C GLN A 210 -7.44 -8.36 -7.26
N ALA A 211 -7.12 -7.29 -7.99
CA ALA A 211 -7.51 -5.95 -7.60
C ALA A 211 -9.04 -5.75 -7.59
N GLN A 212 -9.76 -6.37 -8.54
CA GLN A 212 -11.22 -6.35 -8.54
C GLN A 212 -11.79 -7.04 -7.30
N VAL A 213 -11.26 -8.22 -6.93
CA VAL A 213 -11.67 -8.93 -5.72
C VAL A 213 -11.40 -8.11 -4.46
N PHE A 214 -10.24 -7.44 -4.34
CA PHE A 214 -9.96 -6.58 -3.20
C PHE A 214 -10.95 -5.40 -3.10
N LYS A 215 -11.26 -4.77 -4.23
CA LYS A 215 -12.28 -3.71 -4.29
C LYS A 215 -13.66 -4.22 -3.85
N MET A 216 -14.06 -5.40 -4.34
CA MET A 216 -15.33 -6.02 -3.97
C MET A 216 -15.38 -6.36 -2.48
N SER A 217 -14.31 -6.93 -1.93
CA SER A 217 -14.21 -7.23 -0.50
C SER A 217 -14.29 -5.98 0.37
N LEU A 218 -13.60 -4.90 -0.01
CA LEU A 218 -13.67 -3.62 0.70
C LEU A 218 -15.06 -3.00 0.61
N THR A 219 -15.69 -3.08 -0.56
CA THR A 219 -17.06 -2.58 -0.79
C THR A 219 -18.08 -3.36 0.06
N SER A 220 -17.97 -4.70 0.12
CA SER A 220 -18.82 -5.52 0.99
C SER A 220 -18.71 -5.06 2.44
N ARG A 221 -17.49 -4.90 2.95
CA ARG A 221 -17.26 -4.42 4.33
C ARG A 221 -17.83 -3.03 4.59
N LEU A 222 -17.88 -2.18 3.57
CA LEU A 222 -18.46 -0.84 3.66
C LEU A 222 -20.00 -0.90 3.72
N LEU A 223 -20.59 -1.83 2.97
CA LEU A 223 -22.04 -2.05 2.88
C LEU A 223 -22.61 -2.86 4.06
N ASP A 224 -21.82 -3.71 4.70
CA ASP A 224 -22.22 -4.52 5.86
C ASP A 224 -22.53 -3.69 7.12
N GLY A 225 -22.68 -2.37 7.00
CA GLY A 225 -23.09 -1.48 8.09
C GLY A 225 -22.06 -1.36 9.22
N VAL A 226 -20.79 -1.67 8.96
CA VAL A 226 -19.74 -1.56 9.98
C VAL A 226 -19.59 -0.09 10.38
N ASP A 227 -20.01 0.22 11.60
CA ASP A 227 -19.87 1.55 12.21
C ASP A 227 -18.45 1.72 12.74
N CYS A 228 -17.56 2.26 11.90
CA CYS A 228 -16.17 2.49 12.26
C CYS A 228 -15.59 3.65 11.45
N GLU A 229 -14.55 4.28 12.00
CA GLU A 229 -13.99 5.54 11.47
C GLU A 229 -13.53 5.45 10.01
N TRP A 230 -12.91 4.33 9.60
CA TRP A 230 -12.48 4.18 8.22
C TRP A 230 -13.67 4.05 7.25
N ALA A 231 -14.77 3.43 7.68
CA ALA A 231 -15.97 3.27 6.86
C ALA A 231 -16.69 4.61 6.68
N HIS A 232 -16.78 5.41 7.75
CA HIS A 232 -17.29 6.79 7.67
C HIS A 232 -16.45 7.64 6.74
N LEU A 233 -15.13 7.64 6.92
CA LEU A 233 -14.20 8.35 6.05
C LEU A 233 -14.37 7.93 4.58
N ALA A 234 -14.45 6.61 4.31
CA ALA A 234 -14.63 6.10 2.96
C ALA A 234 -15.96 6.54 2.33
N ARG A 235 -17.08 6.52 3.08
CA ARG A 235 -18.38 7.00 2.59
C ARG A 235 -18.32 8.49 2.24
N GLU A 236 -17.71 9.30 3.09
CA GLU A 236 -17.58 10.74 2.87
C GLU A 236 -16.69 11.07 1.65
N LEU A 237 -15.57 10.36 1.49
CA LEU A 237 -14.71 10.50 0.31
C LEU A 237 -15.41 10.06 -0.98
N LEU A 238 -16.23 9.01 -0.92
CA LEU A 238 -17.03 8.55 -2.06
C LEU A 238 -18.05 9.63 -2.45
N LYS A 239 -18.83 10.15 -1.50
CA LYS A 239 -19.78 11.25 -1.73
C LYS A 239 -19.12 12.47 -2.37
N ALA A 240 -18.01 12.95 -1.81
CA ALA A 240 -17.28 14.09 -2.35
C ALA A 240 -16.78 13.86 -3.80
N ASN A 241 -16.29 12.65 -4.09
CA ASN A 241 -15.87 12.28 -5.44
C ASN A 241 -17.05 12.16 -6.42
N PHE A 242 -18.20 11.65 -5.97
CA PHE A 242 -19.44 11.58 -6.76
C PHE A 242 -19.92 12.98 -7.13
N GLU A 243 -20.00 13.90 -6.18
CA GLU A 243 -20.40 15.29 -6.45
C GLU A 243 -19.48 15.97 -7.48
N LYS A 244 -18.16 15.78 -7.35
CA LYS A 244 -17.17 16.33 -8.29
C LYS A 244 -17.35 15.76 -9.69
N LYS A 245 -17.61 14.46 -9.82
CA LYS A 245 -17.88 13.80 -11.12
C LYS A 245 -19.22 14.22 -11.72
N ARG A 246 -20.27 14.38 -10.89
CA ARG A 246 -21.59 14.86 -11.31
C ARG A 246 -21.52 16.28 -11.87
N LYS A 247 -20.73 17.17 -11.25
CA LYS A 247 -20.48 18.52 -11.76
C LYS A 247 -19.70 18.52 -13.09
N ASN A 248 -18.84 17.53 -13.31
CA ASN A 248 -17.98 17.45 -14.50
C ASN A 248 -18.53 16.63 -15.68
N ARG A 249 -19.55 15.79 -15.49
CA ARG A 249 -20.14 14.96 -16.56
C ARG A 249 -21.65 15.14 -16.65
N GLY A 250 -22.09 15.82 -17.70
CA GLY A 250 -23.49 15.75 -18.13
C GLY A 250 -23.92 14.30 -18.45
N LYS A 251 -25.19 13.99 -18.13
CA LYS A 251 -25.97 12.77 -18.39
C LYS A 251 -25.24 11.68 -19.21
N SER A 252 -24.45 10.85 -18.53
CA SER A 252 -23.82 9.64 -19.09
C SER A 252 -24.33 8.42 -18.35
N ARG A 253 -24.33 7.24 -19.00
CA ARG A 253 -24.75 5.94 -18.44
C ARG A 253 -24.00 5.55 -17.15
N THR A 254 -22.77 6.03 -16.98
CA THR A 254 -22.02 5.87 -15.73
C THR A 254 -22.62 6.69 -14.58
N ALA A 255 -23.33 7.79 -14.86
CA ALA A 255 -24.02 8.58 -13.85
C ALA A 255 -25.28 7.87 -13.31
N GLU A 256 -25.96 7.05 -14.12
CA GLU A 256 -27.08 6.20 -13.67
C GLU A 256 -26.58 5.06 -12.77
N GLU A 257 -25.48 4.39 -13.14
CA GLU A 257 -24.84 3.37 -12.29
C GLU A 257 -24.31 3.97 -10.96
N MET A 258 -23.90 5.25 -10.97
CA MET A 258 -23.47 5.96 -9.75
C MET A 258 -24.65 6.43 -8.88
N LEU A 259 -25.79 6.83 -9.46
CA LEU A 259 -27.03 7.12 -8.73
C LEU A 259 -27.58 5.89 -8.01
N LEU A 260 -27.45 4.70 -8.61
CA LEU A 260 -27.81 3.43 -7.96
C LEU A 260 -26.92 3.11 -6.75
N LEU A 261 -25.65 3.52 -6.78
CA LEU A 261 -24.72 3.42 -5.65
C LEU A 261 -25.02 4.47 -4.58
N GLU A 262 -25.43 5.69 -4.96
CA GLU A 262 -25.88 6.75 -4.04
C GLU A 262 -27.13 6.31 -3.28
N ASP A 263 -28.15 5.81 -3.99
CA ASP A 263 -29.36 5.21 -3.39
C ASP A 263 -29.02 4.01 -2.49
N ALA A 264 -27.99 3.23 -2.83
CA ALA A 264 -27.55 2.11 -1.99
C ALA A 264 -26.73 2.57 -0.77
N VAL A 265 -26.06 3.73 -0.81
CA VAL A 265 -25.29 4.29 0.30
C VAL A 265 -26.17 5.14 1.23
N GLU A 266 -27.22 5.78 0.71
CA GLU A 266 -28.16 6.59 1.51
C GLU A 266 -29.25 5.76 2.19
N ARG A 267 -29.56 4.56 1.67
CA ARG A 267 -30.55 3.65 2.28
C ARG A 267 -29.99 2.81 3.44
N TYR A 268 -28.72 2.99 3.80
CA TYR A 268 -28.03 2.33 4.93
C TYR A 268 -27.37 3.37 5.83
#